data_AF-A0A938EB18-F1
#
_entry.id   AF-A0A938EB18-F1
#
_cell.length_a   1.000
_cell.length_b   1.000
_cell.length_c   1.000
_cell.angle_alpha   90.00
_cell.angle_beta   90.00
_cell.angle_gamma   90.00
#
_symmetry.space_group_name_H-M   'P 1'
#
loop_
_entity.id
_entity.type
_entity.pdbx_description
1 polymer ?
#
loop_
_entity_poly.entity_id
_entity_poly.type
_entity_poly.pdbx_seq_one_letter_code
_entity_poly.pdbx_strand_id
1 'polypeptide(L)'
;AAAIIGLAGAIPPASAYPGQLRGSVVRSADVATALPAALDAGLDLLLLDGTAGIEHPWPELAGAPDLTVIRDALRLLRELNREEDVELVWFGGVRSGTDTAKLIGLGANAVAVSTALALAAGGRIEGDAIAFYGDTTPDERAEGAELYLQAVQTEASIMPRCTGKTNLANVEPEDLRSISLVTAVATGIPLAGRNERLAAAG
;
A
#
# COMPACT_ATOMS: atom_id res chain seq x y z
N ALA A 1 1.50 -6.16 18.84
CA ALA A 1 2.81 -6.83 18.72
C ALA A 1 3.63 -6.04 17.71
N ALA A 2 4.91 -5.79 17.96
CA ALA A 2 5.77 -5.14 16.97
C ALA A 2 6.19 -6.17 15.90
N ALA A 3 6.24 -5.77 14.64
CA ALA A 3 6.82 -6.56 13.55
C ALA A 3 8.31 -6.22 13.38
N ILE A 4 9.10 -7.16 12.86
CA ILE A 4 10.46 -6.88 12.39
C ILE A 4 10.47 -6.89 10.86
N ILE A 5 10.86 -5.77 10.26
CA ILE A 5 10.85 -5.60 8.80
C ILE A 5 12.28 -5.41 8.30
N GLY A 6 12.75 -6.30 7.42
CA GLY A 6 14.01 -6.16 6.72
C GLY A 6 13.90 -5.16 5.57
N LEU A 7 14.92 -4.32 5.36
CA LEU A 7 14.93 -3.32 4.28
C LEU A 7 15.37 -3.94 2.95
N ALA A 8 14.90 -3.37 1.83
CA ALA A 8 15.34 -3.69 0.47
C ALA A 8 15.42 -5.21 0.16
N GLY A 9 14.34 -5.94 0.44
CA GLY A 9 14.21 -7.37 0.19
C GLY A 9 14.97 -8.27 1.17
N ALA A 10 15.66 -7.70 2.16
CA ALA A 10 16.42 -8.47 3.13
C ALA A 10 15.49 -9.27 4.05
N ILE A 11 15.87 -10.53 4.32
CA ILE A 11 15.19 -11.36 5.31
C ILE A 11 15.55 -10.85 6.71
N PRO A 12 14.55 -10.46 7.53
CA PRO A 12 14.81 -10.02 8.90
C PRO A 12 15.38 -11.17 9.74
N PRO A 13 16.13 -10.87 10.83
CA PRO A 13 16.63 -11.91 11.72
C PRO A 13 15.50 -12.74 12.34
N ALA A 14 15.88 -13.83 12.99
CA ALA A 14 14.94 -14.68 13.69
C ALA A 14 14.14 -13.89 14.74
N SER A 15 12.91 -14.33 14.97
CA SER A 15 12.02 -13.70 15.93
C SER A 15 12.65 -13.60 17.32
N ALA A 16 12.54 -12.42 17.94
CA ALA A 16 12.98 -12.17 19.30
C ALA A 16 12.01 -12.71 20.36
N TYR A 17 10.73 -12.89 20.02
CA TYR A 17 9.70 -13.39 20.92
C TYR A 17 8.56 -14.13 20.19
N PRO A 18 7.88 -15.09 20.83
CA PRO A 18 6.79 -15.84 20.20
C PRO A 18 5.70 -14.92 19.61
N GLY A 19 5.31 -15.16 18.37
CA GLY A 19 4.29 -14.37 17.66
C GLY A 19 4.74 -13.01 17.13
N GLN A 20 6.04 -12.72 17.11
CA GLN A 20 6.55 -11.54 16.40
C GLN A 20 6.39 -11.72 14.89
N LEU A 21 5.63 -10.83 14.25
CA LEU A 21 5.50 -10.80 12.80
C LEU A 21 6.83 -10.44 12.14
N ARG A 22 7.15 -11.08 11.02
CA ARG A 22 8.35 -10.89 10.23
C ARG A 22 7.96 -10.47 8.83
N GLY A 23 8.60 -9.43 8.31
CA GLY A 23 8.37 -8.99 6.94
C GLY A 23 9.60 -8.39 6.29
N SER A 24 9.46 -8.01 5.03
CA SER A 24 10.50 -7.30 4.28
C SER A 24 9.90 -6.22 3.40
N VAL A 25 10.67 -5.17 3.15
CA VAL A 25 10.35 -4.13 2.17
C VAL A 25 10.64 -4.65 0.77
N VAL A 26 9.73 -4.46 -0.17
CA VAL A 26 9.87 -4.87 -1.57
C VAL A 26 9.56 -3.67 -2.46
N ARG A 27 10.40 -3.45 -3.47
CA ARG A 27 10.26 -2.38 -4.47
C ARG A 27 10.09 -2.99 -5.86
N SER A 28 9.60 -2.20 -6.81
CA SER A 28 9.40 -2.65 -8.20
C SER A 28 10.66 -3.30 -8.81
N ALA A 29 11.85 -2.78 -8.47
CA ALA A 29 13.13 -3.30 -8.97
C ALA A 29 13.50 -4.71 -8.46
N ASP A 30 12.95 -5.16 -7.33
CA ASP A 30 13.36 -6.41 -6.68
C ASP A 30 12.23 -7.42 -6.42
N VAL A 31 10.97 -7.12 -6.79
CA VAL A 31 9.81 -8.03 -6.64
C VAL A 31 10.13 -9.46 -7.08
N ALA A 32 10.72 -9.62 -8.28
CA ALA A 32 10.99 -10.92 -8.89
C ALA A 32 11.97 -11.80 -8.07
N THR A 33 12.80 -11.18 -7.22
CA THR A 33 13.78 -11.88 -6.39
C THR A 33 13.39 -11.89 -4.91
N ALA A 34 12.87 -10.78 -4.39
CA ALA A 34 12.59 -10.61 -2.97
C ALA A 34 11.33 -11.35 -2.54
N LEU A 35 10.29 -11.37 -3.39
CA LEU A 35 9.02 -12.02 -3.06
C LEU A 35 9.19 -13.54 -2.93
N PRO A 36 9.80 -14.28 -3.89
CA PRO A 36 10.02 -15.72 -3.70
C PRO A 36 10.89 -16.02 -2.47
N ALA A 37 11.95 -15.24 -2.24
CA ALA A 37 12.82 -15.41 -1.07
C ALA A 37 12.07 -15.21 0.25
N ALA A 38 11.17 -14.22 0.32
CA ALA A 38 10.33 -13.97 1.48
C ALA A 38 9.34 -15.12 1.73
N LEU A 39 8.72 -15.63 0.67
CA LEU A 39 7.82 -16.76 0.72
C LEU A 39 8.52 -18.05 1.18
N ASP A 40 9.75 -18.29 0.73
CA ASP A 40 10.57 -19.44 1.15
C ASP A 40 11.06 -19.30 2.60
N ALA A 41 11.30 -18.06 3.05
CA ALA A 41 11.67 -17.75 4.41
C ALA A 41 10.48 -17.72 5.39
N GLY A 42 9.25 -17.92 4.89
CA GLY A 42 8.01 -17.89 5.67
C GLY A 42 7.78 -16.54 6.35
N LEU A 43 7.95 -15.44 5.61
CA LEU A 43 7.60 -14.11 6.12
C LEU A 43 6.09 -13.93 6.17
N ASP A 44 5.61 -13.25 7.21
CA ASP A 44 4.18 -13.01 7.44
C ASP A 44 3.64 -11.88 6.55
N LEU A 45 4.50 -10.91 6.18
CA LEU A 45 4.09 -9.76 5.37
C LEU A 45 5.19 -9.23 4.44
N LEU A 46 4.78 -8.59 3.36
CA LEU A 46 5.62 -7.77 2.49
C LEU A 46 5.15 -6.32 2.54
N LEU A 47 6.07 -5.41 2.86
CA LEU A 47 5.83 -3.98 2.73
C LEU A 47 6.19 -3.55 1.30
N LEU A 48 5.20 -3.36 0.46
CA LEU A 48 5.36 -2.88 -0.91
C LEU A 48 5.60 -1.37 -0.90
N ASP A 49 6.84 -0.99 -1.17
CA ASP A 49 7.26 0.40 -1.22
C ASP A 49 7.08 0.94 -2.64
N GLY A 50 6.04 1.75 -2.80
CA GLY A 50 5.73 2.48 -4.02
C GLY A 50 6.50 3.79 -4.14
N THR A 51 7.45 4.10 -3.26
CA THR A 51 8.24 5.34 -3.29
C THR A 51 9.65 5.11 -3.86
N ALA A 52 10.51 6.13 -3.81
CA ALA A 52 11.92 5.98 -4.17
C ALA A 52 12.76 5.20 -3.12
N GLY A 53 12.18 4.86 -1.97
CA GLY A 53 12.84 4.15 -0.88
C GLY A 53 12.36 4.63 0.48
N ILE A 54 11.67 3.76 1.23
CA ILE A 54 11.20 4.01 2.59
C ILE A 54 12.32 4.34 3.58
N GLU A 55 13.56 3.99 3.25
CA GLU A 55 14.77 4.33 4.00
C GLU A 55 15.09 5.84 4.01
N HIS A 56 14.54 6.61 3.08
CA HIS A 56 14.77 8.05 2.99
C HIS A 56 13.74 8.85 3.78
N PRO A 57 14.08 10.04 4.31
CA PRO A 57 13.10 10.92 4.93
C PRO A 57 12.04 11.37 3.92
N TRP A 58 10.76 11.26 4.28
CA TRP A 58 9.63 11.77 3.50
C TRP A 58 9.65 11.40 2.00
N PRO A 59 9.85 10.12 1.64
CA PRO A 59 10.10 9.73 0.25
C PRO A 59 8.87 9.91 -0.65
N GLU A 60 7.68 10.02 -0.06
CA GLU A 60 6.44 10.36 -0.76
C GLU A 60 6.43 11.80 -1.33
N LEU A 61 7.30 12.69 -0.86
CA LEU A 61 7.43 14.05 -1.40
C LEU A 61 8.22 14.09 -2.72
N ALA A 62 8.99 13.04 -3.03
CA ALA A 62 9.85 12.99 -4.21
C ALA A 62 9.07 12.77 -5.51
N GLY A 63 7.86 12.22 -5.47
CA GLY A 63 7.10 11.95 -6.68
C GLY A 63 5.83 11.12 -6.47
N ALA A 64 5.21 10.76 -7.60
CA ALA A 64 4.03 9.90 -7.62
C ALA A 64 4.42 8.44 -7.25
N PRO A 65 3.52 7.70 -6.59
CA PRO A 65 3.79 6.32 -6.24
C PRO A 65 3.88 5.42 -7.48
N ASP A 66 4.80 4.47 -7.45
CA ASP A 66 4.95 3.42 -8.45
C ASP A 66 3.98 2.25 -8.17
N LEU A 67 2.79 2.31 -8.78
CA LEU A 67 1.77 1.27 -8.66
C LEU A 67 2.14 -0.06 -9.33
N THR A 68 3.27 -0.13 -10.04
CA THR A 68 3.69 -1.39 -10.68
C THR A 68 4.10 -2.45 -9.67
N VAL A 69 4.61 -2.05 -8.49
CA VAL A 69 5.08 -2.99 -7.46
C VAL A 69 3.97 -3.93 -6.97
N ILE A 70 2.74 -3.42 -6.74
CA ILE A 70 1.60 -4.24 -6.31
C ILE A 70 1.06 -5.10 -7.45
N ARG A 71 1.00 -4.56 -8.67
CA ARG A 71 0.63 -5.32 -9.87
C ARG A 71 1.55 -6.52 -10.07
N ASP A 72 2.86 -6.29 -10.01
CA ASP A 72 3.87 -7.32 -10.29
C ASP A 72 3.96 -8.33 -9.15
N ALA A 73 3.82 -7.89 -7.89
CA ALA A 73 3.74 -8.77 -6.73
C ALA A 73 2.56 -9.75 -6.84
N LEU A 74 1.34 -9.25 -7.13
CA LEU A 74 0.16 -10.09 -7.25
C LEU A 74 0.22 -11.02 -8.46
N ARG A 75 0.74 -10.54 -9.59
CA ARG A 75 0.96 -11.39 -10.76
C ARG A 75 1.90 -12.55 -10.40
N LEU A 76 3.00 -12.27 -9.71
CA LEU A 76 3.96 -13.29 -9.32
C LEU A 76 3.37 -14.27 -8.28
N LEU A 77 2.61 -13.78 -7.30
CA LEU A 77 1.90 -14.63 -6.34
C LEU A 77 0.93 -15.58 -7.02
N ARG A 78 0.19 -15.10 -8.04
CA ARG A 78 -0.70 -15.92 -8.89
C ARG A 78 0.06 -16.97 -9.68
N GLU A 79 1.16 -16.58 -10.31
CA GLU A 79 2.03 -17.51 -11.06
C GLU A 79 2.59 -18.62 -10.16
N LEU A 80 2.85 -18.30 -8.90
CA LEU A 80 3.32 -19.25 -7.88
C LEU A 80 2.17 -20.00 -7.19
N ASN A 81 0.90 -19.59 -7.36
CA ASN A 81 -0.27 -20.08 -6.64
C ASN A 81 -0.11 -19.98 -5.10
N ARG A 82 0.35 -18.82 -4.63
CA ARG A 82 0.68 -18.53 -3.20
C ARG A 82 0.13 -17.18 -2.72
N GLU A 83 -1.00 -16.73 -3.25
CA GLU A 83 -1.61 -15.42 -2.93
C GLU A 83 -1.95 -15.23 -1.45
N GLU A 84 -2.27 -16.31 -0.75
CA GLU A 84 -2.68 -16.31 0.66
C GLU A 84 -1.53 -16.62 1.64
N ASP A 85 -0.30 -16.78 1.13
CA ASP A 85 0.84 -17.17 1.96
C ASP A 85 1.50 -15.98 2.67
N VAL A 86 1.20 -14.75 2.25
CA VAL A 86 1.83 -13.53 2.77
C VAL A 86 0.89 -12.33 2.68
N GLU A 87 0.88 -11.49 3.71
CA GLU A 87 0.09 -10.26 3.72
C GLU A 87 0.82 -9.15 2.95
N LEU A 88 0.12 -8.42 2.09
CA LEU A 88 0.66 -7.27 1.36
C LEU A 88 0.30 -5.96 2.07
N VAL A 89 1.30 -5.22 2.54
CA VAL A 89 1.15 -3.90 3.14
C VAL A 89 1.68 -2.85 2.17
N TRP A 90 0.85 -1.92 1.75
CA TRP A 90 1.27 -0.84 0.85
C TRP A 90 1.87 0.34 1.59
N PHE A 91 2.97 0.91 1.10
CA PHE A 91 3.48 2.21 1.50
C PHE A 91 3.70 3.10 0.28
N GLY A 92 3.15 4.32 0.31
CA GLY A 92 3.43 5.35 -0.70
C GLY A 92 2.18 6.06 -1.24
N GLY A 93 2.11 7.36 -1.02
CA GLY A 93 1.15 8.28 -1.63
C GLY A 93 -0.30 8.13 -1.17
N VAL A 94 -0.56 7.53 -0.01
CA VAL A 94 -1.93 7.34 0.52
C VAL A 94 -2.41 8.61 1.19
N ARG A 95 -3.44 9.25 0.62
CA ARG A 95 -3.91 10.57 1.06
C ARG A 95 -5.35 10.60 1.57
N SER A 96 -6.13 9.58 1.24
CA SER A 96 -7.57 9.54 1.56
C SER A 96 -8.06 8.10 1.71
N GLY A 97 -9.29 7.95 2.22
CA GLY A 97 -9.93 6.63 2.29
C GLY A 97 -10.24 6.03 0.92
N THR A 98 -10.42 6.85 -0.11
CA THR A 98 -10.56 6.35 -1.49
C THR A 98 -9.26 5.74 -1.99
N ASP A 99 -8.11 6.35 -1.68
CA ASP A 99 -6.80 5.77 -2.03
C ASP A 99 -6.63 4.43 -1.32
N THR A 100 -6.94 4.36 -0.02
CA THR A 100 -6.96 3.11 0.75
C THR A 100 -7.84 2.06 0.10
N ALA A 101 -9.10 2.38 -0.22
CA ALA A 101 -10.02 1.40 -0.78
C ALA A 101 -9.60 0.90 -2.16
N LYS A 102 -9.00 1.76 -2.98
CA LYS A 102 -8.41 1.34 -4.26
C LYS A 102 -7.23 0.41 -4.07
N LEU A 103 -6.34 0.68 -3.11
CA LEU A 103 -5.20 -0.18 -2.84
C LEU A 103 -5.62 -1.54 -2.28
N ILE A 104 -6.63 -1.57 -1.39
CA ILE A 104 -7.24 -2.84 -0.96
C ILE A 104 -7.83 -3.58 -2.16
N GLY A 105 -8.62 -2.89 -3.00
CA GLY A 105 -9.16 -3.48 -4.23
C GLY A 105 -8.10 -3.90 -5.25
N LEU A 106 -6.91 -3.30 -5.21
CA LEU A 106 -5.78 -3.74 -6.03
C LEU A 106 -5.14 -5.01 -5.50
N GLY A 107 -5.37 -5.39 -4.23
CA GLY A 107 -4.86 -6.60 -3.58
C GLY A 107 -3.96 -6.36 -2.37
N ALA A 108 -3.93 -5.14 -1.83
CA ALA A 108 -3.27 -4.89 -0.54
C ALA A 108 -4.17 -5.36 0.62
N ASN A 109 -3.57 -5.85 1.70
CA ASN A 109 -4.25 -6.22 2.93
C ASN A 109 -4.30 -5.03 3.91
N ALA A 110 -3.28 -4.18 3.86
CA ALA A 110 -3.21 -2.95 4.66
C ALA A 110 -2.47 -1.83 3.92
N VAL A 111 -2.61 -0.60 4.42
CA VAL A 111 -1.90 0.57 3.92
C VAL A 111 -1.21 1.32 5.05
N ALA A 112 -0.01 1.82 4.79
CA ALA A 112 0.71 2.73 5.65
C ALA A 112 0.49 4.18 5.17
N VAL A 113 0.15 5.06 6.11
CA VAL A 113 0.00 6.50 5.88
C VAL A 113 1.19 7.23 6.49
N SER A 114 1.73 8.21 5.78
CA SER A 114 2.87 9.00 6.25
C SER A 114 2.63 10.49 6.05
N THR A 115 2.93 11.04 4.88
CA THR A 115 2.91 12.49 4.60
C THR A 115 1.56 13.12 4.93
N ALA A 116 0.46 12.53 4.49
CA ALA A 116 -0.88 13.05 4.76
C ALA A 116 -1.21 13.06 6.26
N LEU A 117 -0.81 12.03 7.00
CA LEU A 117 -0.98 11.97 8.46
C LEU A 117 -0.10 13.02 9.15
N ALA A 118 1.14 13.19 8.71
CA ALA A 118 2.06 14.19 9.25
C ALA A 118 1.53 15.61 9.06
N LEU A 119 0.92 15.92 7.90
CA LEU A 119 0.25 17.19 7.65
C LEU A 119 -0.98 17.38 8.55
N ALA A 120 -1.80 16.34 8.71
CA ALA A 120 -2.95 16.39 9.61
C ALA A 120 -2.53 16.61 11.08
N ALA A 121 -1.39 16.06 11.48
CA ALA A 121 -0.78 16.27 12.79
C ALA A 121 -0.04 17.62 12.90
N GLY A 122 -0.27 18.58 12.01
CA GLY A 122 0.30 19.94 12.06
C GLY A 122 1.73 20.06 11.51
N GLY A 123 2.18 19.10 10.70
CA GLY A 123 3.40 19.21 9.93
C GLY A 123 3.26 20.17 8.75
N ARG A 124 4.36 20.79 8.33
CA ARG A 124 4.40 21.67 7.14
C ARG A 124 5.49 21.22 6.19
N ILE A 125 5.21 21.24 4.90
CA ILE A 125 6.20 20.91 3.87
C ILE A 125 7.22 22.06 3.79
N GLU A 126 8.49 21.74 4.00
CA GLU A 126 9.63 22.63 3.79
C GLU A 126 10.64 21.93 2.88
N GLY A 127 10.70 22.35 1.61
CA GLY A 127 11.55 21.69 0.62
C GLY A 127 11.11 20.24 0.39
N ASP A 128 11.99 19.29 0.71
CA ASP A 128 11.81 17.85 0.58
C ASP A 128 11.49 17.16 1.91
N ALA A 129 11.16 17.92 2.96
CA ALA A 129 10.86 17.38 4.28
C ALA A 129 9.56 17.96 4.88
N ILE A 130 9.12 17.35 5.98
CA ILE A 130 8.05 17.89 6.83
C ILE A 130 8.65 18.38 8.14
N ALA A 131 8.44 19.65 8.43
CA ALA A 131 8.83 20.31 9.67
C ALA A 131 7.66 20.37 10.66
N PHE A 132 7.98 20.19 11.94
CA PHE A 132 7.06 20.29 13.07
C PHE A 132 7.56 21.40 14.01
N TYR A 133 6.75 22.44 14.22
CA TYR A 133 7.14 23.58 15.05
C TYR A 133 6.47 23.56 16.43
N GLY A 134 6.93 24.41 17.33
CA GLY A 134 6.40 24.49 18.70
C GLY A 134 5.04 25.15 18.85
N ASP A 135 4.36 25.49 17.75
CA ASP A 135 3.05 26.14 17.72
C ASP A 135 1.86 25.17 17.83
N THR A 136 2.11 23.85 17.80
CA THR A 136 1.10 22.81 18.00
C THR A 136 1.52 21.89 19.14
N THR A 137 0.64 21.73 20.12
CA THR A 137 0.85 20.87 21.29
C THR A 137 0.76 19.38 20.93
N PRO A 138 1.40 18.46 21.68
CA PRO A 138 1.29 17.02 21.42
C PRO A 138 -0.15 16.50 21.35
N ASP A 139 -1.05 17.04 22.18
CA ASP A 139 -2.46 16.64 22.22
C ASP A 139 -3.20 17.06 20.94
N GLU A 140 -2.98 18.30 20.47
CA GLU A 140 -3.54 18.76 19.18
C GLU A 140 -3.01 17.94 18.00
N ARG A 141 -1.74 17.50 18.05
CA ARG A 141 -1.17 16.61 17.02
C ARG A 141 -1.83 15.25 17.03
N ALA A 142 -2.07 14.69 18.22
CA ALA A 142 -2.75 13.41 18.38
C ALA A 142 -4.21 13.49 17.90
N GLU A 143 -4.91 14.57 18.24
CA GLU A 143 -6.28 14.84 17.77
C GLU A 143 -6.33 14.96 16.23
N GLY A 144 -5.40 15.71 15.62
CA GLY A 144 -5.31 15.81 14.16
C GLY A 144 -5.07 14.47 13.47
N ALA A 145 -4.19 13.63 14.04
CA ALA A 145 -3.94 12.28 13.56
C ALA A 145 -5.18 11.37 13.69
N GLU A 146 -5.89 11.44 14.82
CA GLU A 146 -7.12 10.67 15.05
C GLU A 146 -8.22 11.05 14.07
N LEU A 147 -8.48 12.35 13.90
CA LEU A 147 -9.51 12.85 12.99
C LEU A 147 -9.20 12.46 11.54
N TYR A 148 -7.93 12.51 11.13
CA TYR A 148 -7.52 12.03 9.81
C TYR A 148 -7.81 10.54 9.63
N LEU A 149 -7.43 9.69 10.59
CA LEU A 149 -7.67 8.24 10.49
C LEU A 149 -9.17 7.92 10.49
N GLN A 150 -9.97 8.62 11.29
CA GLN A 150 -11.44 8.48 11.28
C GLN A 150 -12.03 8.89 9.92
N ALA A 151 -11.55 9.97 9.32
CA ALA A 151 -11.98 10.42 8.00
C ALA A 151 -11.61 9.39 6.91
N VAL A 152 -10.37 8.89 6.92
CA VAL A 152 -9.90 7.83 6.01
C VAL A 152 -10.75 6.58 6.16
N GLN A 153 -11.03 6.13 7.38
CA GLN A 153 -11.88 4.96 7.63
C GLN A 153 -13.29 5.16 7.07
N THR A 154 -13.89 6.32 7.36
CA THR A 154 -15.26 6.66 6.91
C THR A 154 -15.35 6.65 5.40
N GLU A 155 -14.42 7.33 4.72
CA GLU A 155 -14.38 7.40 3.26
C GLU A 155 -14.11 6.02 2.64
N ALA A 156 -13.16 5.24 3.18
CA ALA A 156 -12.86 3.90 2.68
C ALA A 156 -14.08 2.97 2.77
N SER A 157 -14.90 3.10 3.82
CA SER A 157 -16.11 2.28 4.03
C SER A 157 -17.24 2.56 3.02
N ILE A 158 -17.17 3.67 2.27
CA ILE A 158 -18.15 4.01 1.23
C ILE A 158 -17.97 3.11 0.00
N MET A 159 -16.73 2.82 -0.38
CA MET A 159 -16.40 2.04 -1.57
C MET A 159 -17.12 0.67 -1.66
N PRO A 160 -17.03 -0.22 -0.63
CA PRO A 160 -17.73 -1.51 -0.70
C PRO A 160 -19.24 -1.33 -0.85
N ARG A 161 -19.86 -0.30 -0.25
CA ARG A 161 -21.29 -0.03 -0.42
C ARG A 161 -21.65 0.34 -1.87
N CYS A 162 -20.76 1.07 -2.56
CA CYS A 162 -20.93 1.40 -3.97
C CYS A 162 -20.77 0.19 -4.90
N THR A 163 -20.00 -0.82 -4.50
CA THR A 163 -19.73 -2.02 -5.30
C THR A 163 -20.60 -3.23 -4.89
N GLY A 164 -21.55 -3.03 -3.97
CA GLY A 164 -22.47 -4.09 -3.51
C GLY A 164 -21.85 -5.05 -2.50
N LYS A 165 -20.75 -4.66 -1.84
CA LYS A 165 -19.99 -5.44 -0.86
C LYS A 165 -20.21 -4.91 0.56
N THR A 166 -20.08 -5.80 1.54
CA THR A 166 -20.33 -5.50 2.95
C THR A 166 -19.09 -5.06 3.72
N ASN A 167 -17.92 -5.50 3.28
CA ASN A 167 -16.64 -5.23 3.92
C ASN A 167 -15.64 -4.70 2.89
N LEU A 168 -14.78 -3.77 3.31
CA LEU A 168 -13.68 -3.25 2.52
C LEU A 168 -12.73 -4.35 2.04
N ALA A 169 -12.49 -5.36 2.89
CA ALA A 169 -11.64 -6.51 2.55
C ALA A 169 -12.19 -7.36 1.40
N ASN A 170 -13.46 -7.17 1.02
CA ASN A 170 -14.07 -7.91 -0.09
C ASN A 170 -13.98 -7.14 -1.41
N VAL A 171 -13.45 -5.91 -1.42
CA VAL A 171 -13.28 -5.14 -2.66
C VAL A 171 -12.24 -5.85 -3.51
N GLU A 172 -12.54 -6.01 -4.79
CA GLU A 172 -11.73 -6.81 -5.72
C GLU A 172 -11.30 -5.96 -6.92
N PRO A 173 -10.26 -6.38 -7.67
CA PRO A 173 -9.82 -5.69 -8.89
C PRO A 173 -10.95 -5.46 -9.90
N GLU A 174 -11.91 -6.38 -9.96
CA GLU A 174 -13.06 -6.35 -10.87
C GLU A 174 -13.98 -5.16 -10.61
N ASP A 175 -14.01 -4.64 -9.38
CA ASP A 175 -14.79 -3.46 -8.98
C ASP A 175 -14.20 -2.15 -9.51
N LEU A 176 -12.94 -2.17 -9.95
CA LEU A 176 -12.20 -1.00 -10.40
C LEU A 176 -12.15 -0.91 -11.92
N ARG A 177 -12.14 0.31 -12.45
CA ARG A 177 -11.82 0.57 -13.86
C ARG A 177 -10.87 1.74 -14.00
N SER A 178 -9.88 1.57 -14.85
CA SER A 178 -8.92 2.62 -15.19
C SER A 178 -9.57 3.59 -16.17
N ILE A 179 -9.37 4.89 -15.97
CA ILE A 179 -9.81 5.94 -16.91
C ILE A 179 -8.69 6.46 -17.80
N SER A 180 -7.46 6.00 -17.57
CA SER A 180 -6.29 6.34 -18.38
C SER A 180 -5.52 5.07 -18.76
N LEU A 181 -4.84 5.11 -19.92
CA LEU A 181 -3.98 4.02 -20.37
C LEU A 181 -2.79 3.82 -19.42
N VAL A 182 -2.22 4.90 -18.89
CA VAL A 182 -1.09 4.85 -17.97
C VAL A 182 -1.47 4.13 -16.68
N THR A 183 -2.64 4.45 -16.11
CA THR A 183 -3.16 3.75 -14.94
C THR A 183 -3.42 2.28 -15.25
N ALA A 184 -4.05 1.97 -16.38
CA ALA A 184 -4.35 0.58 -16.77
C ALA A 184 -3.08 -0.26 -16.90
N VAL A 185 -2.03 0.29 -17.51
CA VAL A 185 -0.73 -0.39 -17.60
C VAL A 185 -0.10 -0.52 -16.22
N ALA A 186 -0.08 0.55 -15.42
CA ALA A 186 0.58 0.55 -14.11
C ALA A 186 -0.05 -0.43 -13.12
N THR A 187 -1.37 -0.52 -13.07
CA THR A 187 -2.10 -1.34 -12.09
C THR A 187 -2.55 -2.69 -12.61
N GLY A 188 -2.60 -2.88 -13.93
CA GLY A 188 -3.24 -4.04 -14.55
C GLY A 188 -4.77 -3.99 -14.53
N ILE A 189 -5.39 -2.90 -14.06
CA ILE A 189 -6.84 -2.75 -14.06
C ILE A 189 -7.35 -2.34 -15.45
N PRO A 190 -8.35 -3.04 -16.02
CA PRO A 190 -8.86 -2.76 -17.36
C PRO A 190 -9.32 -1.30 -17.55
N LEU A 191 -9.07 -0.76 -18.75
CA LEU A 191 -9.57 0.56 -19.15
C LEU A 191 -11.09 0.54 -19.26
N ALA A 192 -11.75 1.58 -18.76
CA ALA A 192 -13.19 1.77 -18.90
C ALA A 192 -13.62 1.70 -20.38
N GLY A 193 -14.67 0.94 -20.66
CA GLY A 193 -15.15 0.69 -22.03
C GLY A 193 -14.36 -0.36 -22.82
N ARG A 194 -13.25 -0.89 -22.29
CA ARG A 194 -12.54 -2.04 -22.89
C ARG A 194 -13.04 -3.33 -22.26
N ASN A 195 -13.51 -4.25 -23.11
CA ASN A 195 -14.02 -5.55 -22.66
C ASN A 195 -12.95 -6.62 -22.95
N GLU A 196 -12.18 -7.02 -21.95
CA GLU A 196 -11.08 -7.99 -22.15
C GLU A 196 -11.58 -9.39 -22.52
N ARG A 197 -12.80 -9.75 -22.10
CA ARG A 197 -13.49 -10.97 -22.54
C ARG A 197 -13.74 -11.02 -24.06
N LEU A 198 -13.87 -9.88 -24.72
CA LEU A 198 -14.01 -9.79 -26.18
C LEU A 198 -12.65 -9.66 -26.88
N ALA A 199 -11.65 -9.09 -26.22
CA ALA A 199 -10.31 -8.91 -26.78
C ALA A 199 -9.52 -10.22 -26.87
N ALA A 200 -9.79 -11.20 -26.02
CA ALA A 200 -9.18 -12.55 -26.09
C ALA A 200 -9.89 -13.50 -27.09
N ALA A 201 -10.99 -13.05 -27.72
CA ALA A 201 -11.81 -13.84 -28.63
C ALA A 201 -11.60 -13.49 -30.12
N GLY A 202 -10.57 -12.68 -30.44
CA GLY A 202 -10.16 -12.32 -31.80
C GLY A 202 -8.65 -12.39 -31.96
#